data_AF-A0A520CHJ2-F1
#
_entry.id   AF-A0A520CHJ2-F1
#
_cell.length_a   1.000
_cell.length_b   1.000
_cell.length_c   1.000
_cell.angle_alpha   90.00
_cell.angle_beta   90.00
_cell.angle_gamma   90.00
#
_symmetry.space_group_name_H-M   'P 1'
#
loop_
_entity.id
_entity.type
_entity.pdbx_description
1 polymer ?
#
loop_
_entity_poly.entity_id
_entity_poly.type
_entity_poly.pdbx_seq_one_letter_code
_entity_poly.pdbx_strand_id
1 'polypeptide(L)'
;MISIYSLSALIVAYLLGSIPSAVWLGQAFYGIDVREYGSGNAGATNTFRVLGKKAGIAVMFIDIFKGFTATQLAAFIGLSVTGPQNSTQFVNYQLALGVIAVMGHLFPIFAGFRGGKGVATLFGMVLAVNYQAALICVLVFVVVLLVTKYVSLSSICAGFSFPIGVVFVLQSSIKSEVLYGICVCVLILVTHQKNIERLLKGKESKVYLFKKKQS
;
A
#
# COMPACT_ATOMS: atom_id res chain seq x y z
N MET A 1 -12.86 -25.18 -0.89
CA MET A 1 -13.71 -25.17 0.34
C MET A 1 -13.17 -24.10 1.27
N ILE A 2 -14.03 -23.28 1.87
CA ILE A 2 -13.61 -22.29 2.88
C ILE A 2 -13.24 -23.07 4.14
N SER A 3 -11.96 -23.05 4.54
CA SER A 3 -11.51 -23.70 5.78
C SER A 3 -11.56 -22.70 6.94
N ILE A 4 -11.57 -23.22 8.18
CA ILE A 4 -11.45 -22.38 9.37
C ILE A 4 -10.14 -21.58 9.37
N TYR A 5 -9.08 -22.13 8.78
CA TYR A 5 -7.80 -21.44 8.59
C TYR A 5 -7.93 -20.29 7.60
N SER A 6 -8.66 -20.46 6.49
CA SER A 6 -8.92 -19.39 5.53
C SER A 6 -9.71 -18.24 6.17
N LEU A 7 -10.76 -18.55 6.94
CA LEU A 7 -11.54 -17.52 7.62
C LEU A 7 -10.72 -16.79 8.68
N SER A 8 -9.95 -17.53 9.48
CA SER A 8 -9.07 -16.96 10.51
C SER A 8 -8.01 -16.06 9.86
N ALA A 9 -7.40 -16.49 8.76
CA ALA A 9 -6.42 -15.70 8.02
C ALA A 9 -7.01 -14.39 7.47
N LEU A 10 -8.25 -14.41 6.96
CA LEU A 10 -8.93 -13.19 6.51
C LEU A 10 -9.15 -12.20 7.66
N ILE A 11 -9.61 -12.69 8.83
CA ILE A 11 -9.81 -11.85 10.00
C ILE A 11 -8.46 -11.25 10.45
N VAL A 12 -7.42 -12.08 10.58
CA VAL A 12 -6.09 -11.62 10.99
C VAL A 12 -5.50 -10.64 9.98
N ALA A 13 -5.66 -10.87 8.67
CA ALA A 13 -5.21 -9.95 7.64
C ALA A 13 -5.88 -8.57 7.78
N TYR A 14 -7.19 -8.54 8.04
CA TYR A 14 -7.91 -7.28 8.25
C TYR A 14 -7.42 -6.56 9.52
N LEU A 15 -7.22 -7.30 10.62
CA LEU A 15 -6.73 -6.73 11.88
C LEU A 15 -5.31 -6.18 11.74
N LEU A 16 -4.41 -6.91 11.07
CA LEU A 16 -3.06 -6.44 10.75
C LEU A 16 -3.10 -5.18 9.90
N GLY A 17 -3.92 -5.17 8.85
CA GLY A 17 -4.16 -4.00 8.01
C GLY A 17 -4.69 -2.80 8.79
N SER A 18 -5.57 -3.06 9.75
CA SER A 18 -6.25 -2.07 10.58
C SER A 18 -5.36 -1.38 11.61
N ILE A 19 -4.11 -1.81 11.79
CA ILE A 19 -3.13 -1.15 12.66
C ILE A 19 -2.89 0.27 12.13
N PRO A 20 -3.32 1.33 12.85
CA PRO A 20 -3.29 2.71 12.37
C PRO A 20 -1.94 3.34 12.71
N SER A 21 -0.88 2.81 12.09
CA SER A 21 0.53 3.15 12.34
C SER A 21 0.79 4.66 12.45
N ALA A 22 0.21 5.47 11.56
CA ALA A 22 0.38 6.93 11.55
C ALA A 22 -0.27 7.62 12.77
N VAL A 23 -1.42 7.13 13.22
CA VAL A 23 -2.16 7.67 14.37
C VAL A 23 -1.46 7.28 15.66
N TRP A 24 -1.18 5.99 15.85
CA TRP A 24 -0.50 5.50 17.05
C TRP A 24 0.90 6.08 17.21
N LEU A 25 1.69 6.15 16.13
CA LEU A 25 3.03 6.76 16.20
C LEU A 25 2.95 8.26 16.49
N GLY A 26 2.01 8.98 15.85
CA GLY A 26 1.82 10.41 16.10
C GLY A 26 1.41 10.70 17.54
N GLN A 27 0.44 9.96 18.07
CA GLN A 27 -0.03 10.16 19.44
C GLN A 27 1.02 9.76 20.47
N ALA A 28 1.67 8.61 20.30
CA ALA A 28 2.62 8.09 21.29
C ALA A 28 3.93 8.89 21.36
N PHE A 29 4.46 9.34 20.22
CA PHE A 29 5.78 9.99 20.18
C PHE A 29 5.74 11.51 20.02
N TYR A 30 4.62 12.06 19.56
CA TYR A 30 4.49 13.49 19.26
C TYR A 30 3.25 14.14 19.91
N GLY A 31 2.40 13.37 20.61
CA GLY A 31 1.22 13.89 21.29
C GLY A 31 0.13 14.43 20.36
N ILE A 32 0.18 14.12 19.05
CA ILE A 32 -0.77 14.64 18.07
C ILE A 32 -1.39 13.54 17.20
N ASP A 33 -2.66 13.71 16.83
CA ASP A 33 -3.27 12.92 15.77
C ASP A 33 -2.97 13.55 14.41
N VAL A 34 -2.20 12.86 13.57
CA VAL A 34 -1.82 13.34 12.23
C VAL A 34 -3.01 13.62 11.32
N ARG A 35 -4.20 13.08 11.61
CA ARG A 35 -5.43 13.30 10.83
C ARG A 35 -6.01 14.71 11.01
N GLU A 36 -5.62 15.41 12.07
CA GLU A 36 -6.07 16.78 12.33
C GLU A 36 -5.17 17.83 11.66
N TYR A 37 -4.10 17.39 10.97
CA TYR A 37 -3.11 18.27 10.35
C TYR A 37 -2.80 17.90 8.89
N GLY A 38 -2.24 18.86 8.17
CA GLY A 38 -1.77 18.66 6.79
C GLY A 38 -2.91 18.31 5.83
N SER A 39 -2.83 17.13 5.21
CA SER A 39 -3.90 16.64 4.32
C SER A 39 -5.01 15.87 5.05
N GLY A 40 -4.89 15.69 6.37
CA GLY A 40 -5.81 14.93 7.20
C GLY A 40 -5.86 13.42 6.93
N ASN A 41 -4.84 12.87 6.24
CA ASN A 41 -4.78 11.47 5.85
C ASN A 41 -3.93 10.67 6.84
N ALA A 42 -4.37 9.50 7.28
CA ALA A 42 -3.66 8.65 8.24
C ALA A 42 -2.57 7.78 7.58
N GLY A 43 -1.69 8.39 6.79
CA GLY A 43 -0.64 7.67 6.05
C GLY A 43 0.72 8.35 6.08
N ALA A 44 1.73 7.63 5.57
CA ALA A 44 3.12 8.06 5.57
C ALA A 44 3.33 9.47 4.98
N THR A 45 2.73 9.79 3.82
CA THR A 45 2.92 11.10 3.17
C THR A 45 2.47 12.27 4.04
N ASN A 46 1.37 12.12 4.79
CA ASN A 46 0.94 13.18 5.70
C ASN A 46 1.83 13.23 6.94
N THR A 47 2.24 12.06 7.44
CA THR A 47 3.21 11.94 8.54
C THR A 47 4.53 12.63 8.19
N PHE A 48 5.04 12.47 6.96
CA PHE A 48 6.21 13.20 6.46
C PHE A 48 6.05 14.72 6.55
N ARG A 49 4.84 15.22 6.24
CA ARG A 49 4.52 16.64 6.24
C ARG A 49 4.37 17.20 7.65
N VAL A 50 3.74 16.44 8.54
CA VAL A 50 3.35 16.91 9.88
C VAL A 50 4.45 16.63 10.92
N LEU A 51 5.01 15.42 10.92
CA LEU A 51 5.95 14.92 11.94
C LEU A 51 7.39 14.79 11.43
N GLY A 52 7.61 15.03 10.14
CA GLY A 52 8.94 15.02 9.51
C GLY A 52 9.42 13.64 9.04
N LYS A 53 10.66 13.62 8.54
CA LYS A 53 11.23 12.49 7.78
C LYS A 53 11.31 11.18 8.57
N LYS A 54 11.74 11.24 9.83
CA LYS A 54 11.93 10.04 10.67
C LYS A 54 10.59 9.32 10.91
N ALA A 55 9.58 10.05 11.37
CA ALA A 55 8.23 9.51 11.59
C ALA A 55 7.59 9.00 10.29
N GLY A 56 7.69 9.77 9.21
CA GLY A 56 7.14 9.35 7.91
C GLY A 56 7.76 8.06 7.37
N ILE A 57 9.07 7.87 7.52
CA ILE A 57 9.77 6.63 7.15
C ILE A 57 9.29 5.47 8.02
N ALA A 58 9.20 5.64 9.34
CA ALA A 58 8.75 4.60 10.25
C ALA A 58 7.32 4.13 9.92
N VAL A 59 6.38 5.07 9.73
CA VAL A 59 5.00 4.77 9.31
C VAL A 59 4.97 4.02 7.98
N MET A 60 5.75 4.48 6.99
CA MET A 60 5.84 3.81 5.70
C MET A 60 6.31 2.36 5.83
N PHE A 61 7.38 2.11 6.58
CA PHE A 61 7.89 0.75 6.80
C PHE A 61 6.87 -0.14 7.50
N ILE A 62 6.20 0.35 8.55
CA ILE A 62 5.16 -0.41 9.25
C ILE A 62 3.99 -0.73 8.32
N ASP A 63 3.55 0.23 7.50
CA ASP A 63 2.45 0.03 6.55
C ASP A 63 2.80 -0.92 5.41
N ILE A 64 4.05 -0.94 4.95
CA ILE A 64 4.55 -1.95 4.00
C ILE A 64 4.58 -3.32 4.67
N PHE A 65 5.15 -3.38 5.87
CA PHE A 65 5.35 -4.63 6.60
C PHE A 65 4.02 -5.31 6.95
N LYS A 66 3.00 -4.56 7.38
CA LYS A 66 1.67 -5.13 7.66
C LYS A 66 1.00 -5.70 6.40
N GLY A 67 1.19 -5.05 5.25
CA GLY A 67 0.70 -5.55 3.96
C GLY A 67 1.41 -6.85 3.55
N PHE A 68 2.74 -6.85 3.63
CA PHE A 68 3.56 -8.02 3.33
C PHE A 68 3.22 -9.22 4.23
N THR A 69 3.18 -9.00 5.55
CA THR A 69 2.91 -10.06 6.52
C THR A 69 1.50 -10.63 6.39
N ALA A 70 0.49 -9.77 6.18
CA ALA A 70 -0.87 -10.23 5.95
C ALA A 70 -0.99 -11.08 4.68
N THR A 71 -0.32 -10.69 3.59
CA THR A 71 -0.27 -11.48 2.35
C THR A 71 0.39 -12.84 2.56
N GLN A 72 1.46 -12.89 3.37
CA GLN A 72 2.17 -14.14 3.69
C GLN A 72 1.39 -15.08 4.61
N LEU A 73 0.25 -14.65 5.19
CA LEU A 73 -0.62 -15.55 5.96
C LEU A 73 -1.13 -16.74 5.12
N ALA A 74 -1.12 -16.62 3.78
CA ALA A 74 -1.45 -17.72 2.86
C ALA A 74 -0.61 -18.99 3.14
N ALA A 75 0.66 -18.83 3.55
CA ALA A 75 1.55 -19.94 3.86
C ALA A 75 1.08 -20.79 5.06
N PHE A 76 0.20 -20.24 5.91
CA PHE A 76 -0.29 -20.91 7.14
C PHE A 76 -1.67 -21.55 6.98
N ILE A 77 -2.35 -21.39 5.83
CA ILE A 77 -3.69 -21.96 5.58
C ILE A 77 -3.63 -23.48 5.27
N GLY A 78 -2.44 -24.00 4.99
CA GLY A 78 -2.17 -25.41 4.71
C GLY A 78 -2.15 -25.74 3.22
N LEU A 79 -1.15 -26.53 2.81
CA LEU A 79 -0.88 -26.85 1.40
C LEU A 79 -2.06 -27.55 0.70
N SER A 80 -2.85 -28.34 1.43
CA SER A 80 -4.04 -29.02 0.92
C SER A 80 -5.15 -28.05 0.47
N VAL A 81 -5.15 -26.82 0.99
CA VAL A 81 -6.14 -25.78 0.70
C VAL A 81 -5.60 -24.75 -0.27
N THR A 82 -4.32 -24.38 -0.18
CA THR A 82 -3.71 -23.34 -1.03
C THR A 82 -3.02 -23.89 -2.26
N GLY A 83 -2.68 -25.17 -2.27
CA GLY A 83 -1.77 -25.75 -3.25
C GLY A 83 -0.31 -25.29 -3.06
N PRO A 84 0.61 -25.74 -3.94
CA PRO A 84 2.02 -25.32 -3.95
C PRO A 84 2.18 -23.79 -4.03
N GLN A 85 3.27 -23.25 -3.48
CA GLN A 85 3.50 -21.80 -3.40
C GLN A 85 3.46 -21.08 -4.77
N ASN A 86 3.86 -21.75 -5.84
CA ASN A 86 3.83 -21.19 -7.20
C ASN A 86 2.53 -21.49 -7.96
N SER A 87 1.54 -22.09 -7.30
CA SER A 87 0.25 -22.38 -7.92
C SER A 87 -0.62 -21.13 -7.99
N THR A 88 -1.46 -21.06 -9.02
CA THR A 88 -2.47 -20.00 -9.16
C THR A 88 -3.37 -19.90 -7.92
N GLN A 89 -3.66 -21.03 -7.27
CA GLN A 89 -4.49 -21.07 -6.07
C GLN A 89 -3.81 -20.39 -4.88
N PHE A 90 -2.51 -20.63 -4.67
CA PHE A 90 -1.76 -19.99 -3.59
C PHE A 90 -1.69 -18.48 -3.78
N VAL A 91 -1.36 -18.04 -5.00
CA VAL A 91 -1.32 -16.61 -5.35
C VAL A 91 -2.69 -15.94 -5.19
N ASN A 92 -3.78 -16.63 -5.50
CA ASN A 92 -5.13 -16.11 -5.24
C ASN A 92 -5.38 -15.87 -3.73
N TYR A 93 -4.91 -16.76 -2.86
CA TYR A 93 -5.01 -16.55 -1.41
C TYR A 93 -4.14 -15.37 -0.95
N GLN A 94 -2.90 -15.27 -1.44
CA GLN A 94 -2.04 -14.12 -1.16
C GLN A 94 -2.71 -12.80 -1.55
N LEU A 95 -3.20 -12.70 -2.78
CA LEU A 95 -3.88 -11.51 -3.29
C LEU A 95 -5.13 -11.18 -2.47
N ALA A 96 -5.96 -12.17 -2.14
CA ALA A 96 -7.15 -11.98 -1.31
C ALA A 96 -6.80 -11.43 0.08
N LEU A 97 -5.83 -12.04 0.76
CA LEU A 97 -5.38 -11.60 2.09
C LEU A 97 -4.75 -10.20 2.06
N GLY A 98 -3.94 -9.92 1.04
CA GLY A 98 -3.36 -8.60 0.85
C GLY A 98 -4.41 -7.51 0.61
N VAL A 99 -5.43 -7.78 -0.21
CA VAL A 99 -6.58 -6.88 -0.40
C VAL A 99 -7.32 -6.63 0.90
N ILE A 100 -7.54 -7.68 1.70
CA ILE A 100 -8.19 -7.54 3.01
C ILE A 100 -7.35 -6.69 3.98
N ALA A 101 -6.03 -6.83 3.97
CA ALA A 101 -5.15 -5.95 4.74
C ALA A 101 -5.21 -4.49 4.28
N VAL A 102 -5.30 -4.27 2.96
CA VAL A 102 -5.51 -2.93 2.40
C VAL A 102 -6.85 -2.36 2.85
N MET A 103 -7.93 -3.14 2.82
CA MET A 103 -9.23 -2.74 3.35
C MET A 103 -9.16 -2.38 4.84
N GLY A 104 -8.40 -3.14 5.64
CA GLY A 104 -8.09 -2.77 7.03
C GLY A 104 -7.36 -1.43 7.13
N HIS A 105 -6.39 -1.16 6.27
CA HIS A 105 -5.68 0.13 6.27
C HIS A 105 -6.60 1.32 5.89
N LEU A 106 -7.53 1.11 4.96
CA LEU A 106 -8.49 2.15 4.52
C LEU A 106 -9.56 2.40 5.59
N PHE A 107 -10.06 1.32 6.19
CA PHE A 107 -11.13 1.32 7.19
C PHE A 107 -10.66 0.64 8.48
N PRO A 108 -9.70 1.25 9.21
CA PRO A 108 -9.11 0.64 10.38
C PRO A 108 -10.08 0.64 11.55
N ILE A 109 -10.43 -0.55 12.03
CA ILE A 109 -11.32 -0.71 13.19
C ILE A 109 -10.77 -0.01 14.45
N PHE A 110 -9.44 0.00 14.60
CA PHE A 110 -8.75 0.61 15.75
C PHE A 110 -8.65 2.14 15.71
N ALA A 111 -9.09 2.78 14.61
CA ALA A 111 -9.04 4.23 14.46
C ALA A 111 -10.37 4.82 13.95
N GLY A 112 -11.49 4.20 14.30
CA GLY A 112 -12.83 4.67 13.96
C GLY A 112 -13.09 4.67 12.45
N PHE A 113 -12.51 3.72 11.71
CA PHE A 113 -12.64 3.55 10.26
C PHE A 113 -12.17 4.76 9.43
N ARG A 114 -11.35 5.63 10.01
CA ARG A 114 -10.73 6.78 9.33
C ARG A 114 -9.25 6.49 9.07
N GLY A 115 -8.98 5.79 7.97
CA GLY A 115 -7.66 5.28 7.61
C GLY A 115 -6.89 6.10 6.58
N GLY A 116 -5.94 5.43 5.94
CA GLY A 116 -5.09 5.98 4.90
C GLY A 116 -5.54 5.58 3.49
N LYS A 117 -4.67 5.81 2.49
CA LYS A 117 -4.96 5.47 1.08
C LYS A 117 -4.50 4.07 0.66
N GLY A 118 -3.78 3.37 1.53
CA GLY A 118 -3.36 1.99 1.27
C GLY A 118 -2.15 1.80 0.36
N VAL A 119 -1.53 2.85 -0.21
CA VAL A 119 -0.40 2.68 -1.18
C VAL A 119 0.76 1.86 -0.60
N ALA A 120 1.20 2.15 0.63
CA ALA A 120 2.29 1.41 1.28
C ALA A 120 1.90 -0.05 1.56
N THR A 121 0.67 -0.28 2.01
CA THR A 121 0.13 -1.64 2.28
C THR A 121 -0.06 -2.44 0.99
N LEU A 122 -0.53 -1.79 -0.08
CA LEU A 122 -0.59 -2.34 -1.44
C LEU A 122 0.80 -2.72 -1.93
N PHE A 123 1.79 -1.87 -1.72
CA PHE A 123 3.18 -2.18 -2.08
C PHE A 123 3.71 -3.39 -1.31
N GLY A 124 3.42 -3.49 -0.01
CA GLY A 124 3.75 -4.68 0.79
C GLY A 124 3.12 -5.96 0.26
N MET A 125 1.85 -5.90 -0.16
CA MET A 125 1.17 -7.02 -0.82
C MET A 125 1.86 -7.40 -2.13
N VAL A 126 2.12 -6.43 -3.02
CA VAL A 126 2.78 -6.66 -4.31
C VAL A 126 4.17 -7.25 -4.10
N LEU A 127 4.91 -6.78 -3.11
CA LEU A 127 6.23 -7.31 -2.74
C LEU A 127 6.18 -8.78 -2.30
N ALA A 128 5.13 -9.17 -1.56
CA ALA A 128 4.94 -10.55 -1.13
C ALA A 128 4.49 -11.49 -2.26
N VAL A 129 3.69 -10.99 -3.21
CA VAL A 129 3.20 -11.79 -4.35
C VAL A 129 4.27 -11.91 -5.44
N ASN A 130 4.84 -10.79 -5.86
CA ASN A 130 5.77 -10.73 -6.98
C ASN A 130 6.81 -9.61 -6.76
N TYR A 131 7.96 -9.99 -6.21
CA TYR A 131 9.02 -9.03 -5.88
C TYR A 131 9.58 -8.30 -7.12
N GLN A 132 9.59 -8.94 -8.29
CA GLN A 132 10.07 -8.33 -9.54
C GLN A 132 9.12 -7.22 -10.00
N ALA A 133 7.80 -7.47 -9.93
CA ALA A 133 6.79 -6.47 -10.22
C ALA A 133 6.86 -5.30 -9.22
N ALA A 134 7.12 -5.60 -7.95
CA ALA A 134 7.34 -4.58 -6.92
C ALA A 134 8.52 -3.65 -7.26
N LEU A 135 9.64 -4.20 -7.76
CA LEU A 135 10.79 -3.40 -8.19
C LEU A 135 10.44 -2.48 -9.37
N ILE A 136 9.66 -2.97 -10.34
CA ILE A 136 9.15 -2.13 -11.45
C ILE A 136 8.32 -0.96 -10.90
N CYS A 137 7.40 -1.23 -9.95
CA CYS A 137 6.60 -0.19 -9.32
C CYS A 137 7.46 0.85 -8.58
N VAL A 138 8.49 0.42 -7.84
CA VAL A 138 9.43 1.34 -7.17
C VAL A 138 10.20 2.17 -8.17
N LEU A 139 10.68 1.55 -9.26
CA LEU A 139 11.41 2.27 -10.31
C LEU A 139 10.53 3.36 -10.93
N VAL A 140 9.31 3.01 -11.34
CA VAL A 140 8.35 3.98 -11.89
C VAL A 140 8.02 5.08 -10.88
N PHE A 141 7.77 4.71 -9.62
CA PHE A 141 7.51 5.67 -8.55
C PHE A 141 8.65 6.68 -8.42
N VAL A 142 9.90 6.20 -8.32
CA VAL A 142 11.09 7.02 -8.14
C VAL A 142 11.33 7.92 -9.36
N VAL A 143 11.24 7.38 -10.58
CA VAL A 143 11.41 8.17 -11.81
C VAL A 143 10.37 9.29 -11.88
N VAL A 144 9.09 8.98 -11.71
CA VAL A 144 8.02 9.98 -11.72
C VAL A 144 8.19 10.99 -10.59
N LEU A 145 8.64 10.56 -9.40
CA LEU A 145 8.86 11.45 -8.26
C LEU A 145 10.01 12.41 -8.53
N LEU A 146 11.11 11.93 -9.12
CA LEU A 146 12.27 12.75 -9.44
C LEU A 146 11.95 13.78 -10.51
N VAL A 147 11.16 13.43 -11.52
CA VAL A 147 10.77 14.34 -12.61
C VAL A 147 9.72 15.35 -12.15
N THR A 148 8.64 14.88 -11.52
CA THR A 148 7.44 15.71 -11.27
C THR A 148 7.39 16.33 -9.88
N LYS A 149 8.12 15.75 -8.92
CA LYS A 149 8.08 16.07 -7.48
C LYS A 149 6.72 15.81 -6.80
N TYR A 150 5.77 15.14 -7.46
CA TYR A 150 4.46 14.82 -6.89
C TYR A 150 4.39 13.37 -6.41
N VAL A 151 4.30 13.16 -5.09
CA VAL A 151 4.15 11.82 -4.49
C VAL A 151 2.86 11.12 -4.93
N SER A 152 1.77 11.88 -5.07
CA SER A 152 0.48 11.33 -5.51
C SER A 152 0.52 10.83 -6.95
N LEU A 153 1.11 11.60 -7.86
CA LEU A 153 1.28 11.19 -9.25
C LEU A 153 2.19 9.97 -9.37
N SER A 154 3.31 9.96 -8.64
CA SER A 154 4.20 8.79 -8.56
C SER A 154 3.48 7.54 -8.08
N SER A 155 2.63 7.66 -7.06
CA SER A 155 1.85 6.53 -6.52
C SER A 155 0.85 5.99 -7.54
N ILE A 156 0.18 6.89 -8.28
CA ILE A 156 -0.76 6.51 -9.34
C ILE A 156 -0.02 5.78 -10.46
N CYS A 157 1.05 6.37 -10.99
CA CYS A 157 1.83 5.76 -12.07
C CYS A 157 2.42 4.39 -11.67
N ALA A 158 2.94 4.26 -10.44
CA ALA A 158 3.44 3.00 -9.92
C ALA A 158 2.34 1.93 -9.74
N GLY A 159 1.14 2.34 -9.36
CA GLY A 159 -0.03 1.45 -9.31
C GLY A 159 -0.37 0.89 -10.68
N PHE A 160 -0.41 1.75 -11.70
CA PHE A 160 -0.68 1.36 -13.08
C PHE A 160 0.45 0.54 -13.71
N SER A 161 1.69 0.75 -13.29
CA SER A 161 2.81 -0.05 -13.80
C SER A 161 2.79 -1.50 -13.31
N PHE A 162 2.03 -1.84 -12.26
CA PHE A 162 1.92 -3.22 -11.78
C PHE A 162 1.29 -4.16 -12.83
N PRO A 163 0.03 -4.00 -13.26
CA PRO A 163 -0.55 -4.88 -14.28
C PRO A 163 0.18 -4.81 -15.61
N ILE A 164 0.73 -3.64 -15.99
CA ILE A 164 1.53 -3.49 -17.21
C ILE A 164 2.83 -4.31 -17.11
N GLY A 165 3.53 -4.22 -15.99
CA GLY A 165 4.77 -4.96 -15.75
C GLY A 165 4.55 -6.47 -15.74
N VAL A 166 3.49 -6.93 -15.07
CA VAL A 166 3.13 -8.35 -15.00
C VAL A 166 2.79 -8.92 -16.39
N VAL A 167 2.07 -8.17 -17.23
CA VAL A 167 1.66 -8.63 -18.57
C VAL A 167 2.80 -8.54 -19.58
N PHE A 168 3.45 -7.39 -19.69
CA PHE A 168 4.34 -7.10 -20.82
C PHE A 168 5.83 -7.30 -20.53
N VAL A 169 6.25 -7.19 -19.27
CA VAL A 169 7.67 -7.29 -18.89
C VAL A 169 7.98 -8.67 -18.32
N LEU A 170 7.18 -9.12 -17.35
CA LEU A 170 7.39 -10.39 -16.65
C LEU A 170 6.68 -11.57 -17.32
N GLN A 171 5.69 -11.29 -18.18
CA GLN A 171 4.91 -12.29 -18.90
C GLN A 171 4.35 -13.39 -17.97
N SER A 172 3.79 -12.97 -16.84
CA SER A 172 3.31 -13.90 -15.81
C SER A 172 2.23 -14.84 -16.35
N SER A 173 2.34 -16.13 -16.02
CA SER A 173 1.34 -17.14 -16.36
C SER A 173 0.09 -17.07 -15.46
N ILE A 174 0.15 -16.31 -14.36
CA ILE A 174 -0.90 -16.23 -13.35
C ILE A 174 -1.84 -15.07 -13.67
N LYS A 175 -2.92 -15.39 -14.40
CA LYS A 175 -3.92 -14.40 -14.87
C LYS A 175 -4.59 -13.60 -13.74
N SER A 176 -4.65 -14.13 -12.52
CA SER A 176 -5.24 -13.42 -11.39
C SER A 176 -4.42 -12.21 -10.96
N GLU A 177 -3.10 -12.19 -11.15
CA GLU A 177 -2.27 -11.01 -10.87
C GLU A 177 -2.73 -9.80 -11.71
N VAL A 178 -3.13 -10.03 -12.96
CA VAL A 178 -3.64 -8.99 -13.86
C VAL A 178 -5.00 -8.48 -13.38
N LEU A 179 -5.93 -9.38 -13.05
CA LEU A 179 -7.25 -9.01 -12.56
C LEU A 179 -7.17 -8.17 -11.28
N TYR A 180 -6.40 -8.64 -10.30
CA TYR A 180 -6.19 -7.90 -9.06
C TYR A 180 -5.41 -6.60 -9.31
N GLY A 181 -4.46 -6.59 -10.25
CA GLY A 181 -3.78 -5.36 -10.66
C GLY A 181 -4.73 -4.29 -11.20
N ILE A 182 -5.75 -4.67 -11.98
CA ILE A 182 -6.81 -3.77 -12.43
C ILE A 182 -7.62 -3.25 -11.23
N CYS A 183 -7.99 -4.12 -10.28
CA CYS A 183 -8.66 -3.70 -9.05
C CYS A 183 -7.83 -2.69 -8.24
N VAL A 184 -6.50 -2.89 -8.17
CA VAL A 184 -5.56 -1.96 -7.53
C VAL A 184 -5.56 -0.60 -8.24
N CYS A 185 -5.56 -0.57 -9.58
CA CYS A 185 -5.66 0.69 -10.34
C CYS A 185 -6.94 1.46 -9.98
N VAL A 186 -8.09 0.77 -9.95
CA VAL A 186 -9.37 1.39 -9.56
C VAL A 186 -9.31 1.92 -8.14
N LEU A 187 -8.82 1.12 -7.18
CA LEU A 187 -8.69 1.53 -5.79
C LEU A 187 -7.77 2.74 -5.61
N ILE A 188 -6.65 2.78 -6.34
CA ILE A 188 -5.72 3.91 -6.30
C ILE A 188 -6.37 5.18 -6.83
N LEU A 189 -7.12 5.10 -7.94
CA LEU A 189 -7.86 6.26 -8.46
C LEU A 189 -8.88 6.78 -7.45
N VAL A 190 -9.69 5.89 -6.86
CA VAL A 190 -10.70 6.25 -5.85
C VAL A 190 -10.06 6.92 -4.63
N THR A 191 -8.99 6.32 -4.09
CA THR A 191 -8.29 6.86 -2.92
C THR A 191 -7.49 8.13 -3.21
N HIS A 192 -7.20 8.43 -4.48
CA HIS A 192 -6.47 9.62 -4.92
C HIS A 192 -7.34 10.69 -5.57
N GLN A 193 -8.67 10.56 -5.59
CA GLN A 193 -9.57 11.55 -6.21
C GLN A 193 -9.26 13.01 -5.82
N LYS A 194 -9.05 13.30 -4.51
CA LYS A 194 -8.72 14.64 -4.01
C LYS A 194 -7.33 15.13 -4.45
N ASN A 195 -6.42 14.21 -4.76
CA ASN A 195 -5.07 14.54 -5.24
C ASN A 195 -5.09 14.76 -6.75
N ILE A 196 -5.86 13.97 -7.49
CA ILE A 196 -6.09 14.16 -8.92
C ILE A 196 -6.71 15.54 -9.15
N GLU A 197 -7.74 15.90 -8.38
CA GLU A 197 -8.34 17.24 -8.45
C GLU A 197 -7.32 18.36 -8.18
N ARG A 198 -6.46 18.19 -7.17
CA ARG A 198 -5.39 19.15 -6.87
C ARG A 198 -4.32 19.20 -7.96
N LEU A 199 -3.98 18.09 -8.58
CA LEU A 199 -3.04 18.02 -9.71
C LEU A 199 -3.58 18.80 -10.90
N LEU A 200 -4.85 18.57 -11.27
CA LEU A 200 -5.52 19.27 -12.37
C LEU A 200 -5.61 20.78 -12.11
N LYS A 201 -5.79 21.19 -10.86
CA LYS A 201 -5.83 22.61 -10.44
C LYS A 201 -4.44 23.22 -10.20
N GLY A 202 -3.34 22.46 -10.36
CA GLY A 202 -1.98 22.93 -10.05
C GLY A 202 -1.72 23.23 -8.56
N LYS A 203 -2.54 22.69 -7.65
CA LYS A 203 -2.50 22.92 -6.20
C LYS A 203 -1.92 21.74 -5.40
N GLU A 204 -1.45 20.69 -6.06
CA GLU A 204 -0.87 19.54 -5.38
C GLU A 204 0.51 19.87 -4.78
N SER A 205 0.80 19.35 -3.59
CA SER A 205 2.06 19.64 -2.91
C SER A 205 3.25 18.90 -3.55
N LYS A 206 4.32 19.63 -3.85
CA LYS A 206 5.61 19.06 -4.31
C LYS A 206 6.49 18.65 -3.13
N VAL A 207 7.30 17.61 -3.34
CA VAL A 207 8.32 17.14 -2.40
C VAL A 207 9.70 17.24 -3.04
N TYR A 208 10.60 17.96 -2.37
CA TYR A 208 11.99 18.13 -2.81
C TYR A 208 12.90 17.24 -1.96
N LEU A 209 13.39 16.14 -2.56
CA LEU A 209 14.23 15.15 -1.87
C LEU A 209 15.61 15.68 -1.49
N PHE A 210 16.13 16.66 -2.24
CA PHE A 210 17.40 17.32 -1.99
C PHE A 210 17.13 18.76 -1.55
N LYS A 211 17.32 19.05 -0.26
CA LYS A 211 17.49 20.45 0.18
C LYS A 211 18.87 20.90 -0.30
N LYS A 212 18.96 22.04 -0.98
CA LYS A 212 20.22 22.78 -1.07
C LYS A 212 20.67 23.04 0.38
N LYS A 213 21.87 22.62 0.76
CA LYS A 213 22.53 23.16 1.97
C LYS A 213 22.55 24.68 1.77
N GLN A 214 21.86 25.42 2.63
CA GLN A 214 22.19 26.83 2.81
C GLN A 214 23.58 26.82 3.46
N SER A 215 24.59 27.18 2.66
CA SER A 215 25.89 27.60 3.17
C SER A 215 25.76 29.00 3.74
#